data_AF-A0A6A5NIG6-F1
#
_entry.id   AF-A0A6A5NIG6-F1
#
_cell.length_a   1.000
_cell.length_b   1.000
_cell.length_c   1.000
_cell.angle_alpha   90.00
_cell.angle_beta   90.00
_cell.angle_gamma   90.00
#
_symmetry.space_group_name_H-M   'P 1'
#
loop_
_entity.id
_entity.type
_entity.pdbx_description
1 polymer ?
#
loop_
_entity_poly.entity_id
_entity_poly.type
_entity_poly.pdbx_seq_one_letter_code
_entity_poly.pdbx_strand_id
1 'polypeptide(L)'
;MELSKSDLEERMKVLAMNNNNSTMEDEDFGDTFAERAESYYQKRPQLLSLLHDLYNGYITLSDRYIQTLAKHKNHYHSKHSSQVSTLDDGGGFSDQEETSGVISHHDSDIESSISYQQHPSMIMMPMVMITRNTMHDVEAIVAELVIKNVEYDMLMHEVGVMERKCCESSRKSELQKSLVEVLESERLVLLNENASLSYRVNTLMEENNELMTESVFIKRKAGELAKCVMKMREDHRVYMLHKKIEDLQAQIYGLEKRNKEYYDKLLRRDDSMGSKGKNGGDGIAFEVRVQMEKFRRFKWKDSISRKDSDVKKAPSLWKKLKNMDLLLCGMGPTCT
;
A
#
# COMPACT_ATOMS: atom_id res chain seq x y z
N MET A 1 -7.62 44.63 -6.01
CA MET A 1 -8.80 44.29 -5.20
C MET A 1 -8.36 44.45 -3.76
N GLU A 2 -8.64 45.59 -3.13
CA GLU A 2 -8.22 45.85 -1.75
C GLU A 2 -9.03 44.95 -0.82
N LEU A 3 -8.40 43.94 -0.23
CA LEU A 3 -9.01 43.17 0.85
C LEU A 3 -9.14 44.11 2.06
N SER A 4 -10.38 44.45 2.42
CA SER A 4 -10.64 45.28 3.58
C SER A 4 -10.36 44.50 4.87
N LYS A 5 -9.97 45.19 5.95
CA LYS A 5 -9.73 44.55 7.27
C LYS A 5 -10.94 43.72 7.72
N SER A 6 -12.14 44.18 7.39
CA SER A 6 -13.40 43.48 7.62
C SER A 6 -13.52 42.16 6.85
N ASP A 7 -13.07 42.09 5.60
CA ASP A 7 -13.13 40.85 4.81
C ASP A 7 -12.18 39.77 5.36
N LEU A 8 -11.00 40.18 5.84
CA LEU A 8 -10.04 39.28 6.47
C LEU A 8 -10.59 38.74 7.81
N GLU A 9 -11.19 39.60 8.62
CA GLU A 9 -11.81 39.25 9.89
C GLU A 9 -13.02 38.33 9.69
N GLU A 10 -13.83 38.58 8.65
CA GLU A 10 -14.96 37.72 8.27
C GLU A 10 -14.48 36.33 7.82
N ARG A 11 -13.43 36.24 7.00
CA ARG A 11 -12.83 34.95 6.60
C ARG A 11 -12.22 34.19 7.77
N MET A 12 -11.55 34.89 8.68
CA MET A 12 -11.01 34.31 9.92
C MET A 12 -12.14 33.76 10.80
N LYS A 13 -13.27 34.48 10.87
CA LYS A 13 -14.46 34.07 11.60
C LYS A 13 -15.16 32.86 10.96
N VAL A 14 -15.26 32.80 9.63
CA VAL A 14 -15.83 31.64 8.91
C VAL A 14 -14.98 30.39 9.13
N LEU A 15 -13.65 30.49 9.11
CA LEU A 15 -12.76 29.36 9.41
C LEU A 15 -12.84 28.94 10.89
N ALA A 16 -12.96 29.90 11.82
CA ALA A 16 -13.16 29.62 13.23
C ALA A 16 -14.53 28.97 13.51
N MET A 17 -15.60 29.40 12.83
CA MET A 17 -16.94 28.82 12.95
C MET A 17 -17.03 27.43 12.31
N ASN A 18 -16.35 27.19 11.17
CA ASN A 18 -16.22 25.85 10.61
C ASN A 18 -15.41 24.90 11.50
N ASN A 19 -14.41 25.41 12.23
CA ASN A 19 -13.74 24.64 13.28
C ASN A 19 -14.64 24.44 14.51
N ASN A 20 -15.48 25.42 14.87
CA ASN A 20 -16.30 25.34 16.08
C ASN A 20 -17.57 24.50 15.94
N ASN A 21 -18.06 24.27 14.72
CA ASN A 21 -19.06 23.23 14.46
C ASN A 21 -18.50 21.80 14.65
N SER A 22 -17.20 21.65 14.89
CA SER A 22 -16.52 20.38 15.20
C SER A 22 -15.96 20.31 16.64
N THR A 23 -16.26 21.27 17.52
CA THR A 23 -15.68 21.31 18.89
C THR A 23 -16.70 21.21 20.01
N MET A 24 -17.88 20.64 19.75
CA MET A 24 -18.83 20.32 20.83
C MET A 24 -19.23 18.85 20.95
N GLU A 25 -18.68 17.97 20.12
CA GLU A 25 -18.74 16.53 20.37
C GLU A 25 -17.34 15.95 20.10
N ASP A 26 -16.73 15.43 21.15
CA ASP A 26 -15.59 14.52 21.07
C ASP A 26 -15.97 13.34 20.17
N GLU A 27 -15.65 13.38 18.87
CA GLU A 27 -15.54 12.26 17.90
C GLU A 27 -15.64 12.80 16.45
N ASP A 28 -14.51 13.15 15.81
CA ASP A 28 -14.30 12.99 14.33
C ASP A 28 -12.90 13.41 13.81
N PHE A 29 -11.90 13.59 14.68
CA PHE A 29 -10.52 13.35 14.21
C PHE A 29 -10.39 11.84 14.22
N GLY A 30 -10.46 11.20 13.05
CA GLY A 30 -10.44 9.74 12.97
C GLY A 30 -9.44 9.12 13.96
N ASP A 31 -9.89 8.09 14.66
CA ASP A 31 -9.23 7.51 15.84
C ASP A 31 -7.81 7.03 15.54
N THR A 32 -7.44 6.96 14.26
CA THR A 32 -6.12 6.58 13.79
C THR A 32 -5.25 7.77 13.39
N PHE A 33 -3.94 7.60 13.56
CA PHE A 33 -2.94 8.59 13.15
C PHE A 33 -3.07 8.96 11.65
N ALA A 34 -3.44 7.99 10.81
CA ALA A 34 -3.59 8.18 9.36
C ALA A 34 -4.73 9.15 9.02
N GLU A 35 -5.90 8.99 9.63
CA GLU A 35 -7.06 9.87 9.40
C GLU A 35 -6.79 11.29 9.92
N ARG A 36 -6.07 11.42 11.04
CA ARG A 36 -5.64 12.73 11.55
C ARG A 36 -4.67 13.42 10.60
N ALA A 37 -3.72 12.69 10.04
CA ALA A 37 -2.78 13.22 9.05
C ALA A 37 -3.53 13.63 7.78
N GLU A 38 -4.46 12.81 7.29
CA GLU A 38 -5.27 13.11 6.12
C GLU A 38 -6.13 14.38 6.30
N SER A 39 -6.82 14.51 7.43
CA SER A 39 -7.61 15.70 7.78
C SER A 39 -6.74 16.96 7.84
N TYR A 40 -5.52 16.87 8.39
CA TYR A 40 -4.57 17.98 8.38
C TYR A 40 -4.17 18.39 6.96
N TYR A 41 -3.81 17.43 6.11
CA TYR A 41 -3.40 17.72 4.73
C TYR A 41 -4.56 18.25 3.87
N GLN A 42 -5.80 17.84 4.13
CA GLN A 42 -6.99 18.40 3.49
C GLN A 42 -7.26 19.86 3.90
N LYS A 43 -7.00 20.23 5.16
CA LYS A 43 -7.19 21.60 5.71
C LYS A 43 -6.01 22.55 5.44
N ARG A 44 -4.85 22.00 5.06
CA ARG A 44 -3.60 22.75 4.83
C ARG A 44 -3.73 23.84 3.75
N PRO A 45 -4.39 23.62 2.59
CA PRO A 45 -4.51 24.67 1.57
C PRO A 45 -5.25 25.91 2.05
N GLN A 46 -6.33 25.75 2.83
CA GLN A 46 -7.13 26.85 3.36
C GLN A 46 -6.34 27.64 4.41
N LEU A 47 -5.55 26.95 5.25
CA LEU A 47 -4.67 27.58 6.21
C LEU A 47 -3.56 28.40 5.54
N LEU A 48 -2.96 27.86 4.47
CA LEU A 48 -1.94 28.57 3.68
C LEU A 48 -2.52 29.81 2.99
N SER A 49 -3.74 29.71 2.45
CA SER A 49 -4.43 30.87 1.87
C SER A 49 -4.68 31.97 2.91
N LEU A 50 -5.10 31.61 4.12
CA LEU A 50 -5.32 32.58 5.20
C LEU A 50 -4.01 33.25 5.63
N LEU A 51 -2.93 32.47 5.76
CA LEU A 51 -1.61 33.00 6.10
C LEU A 51 -1.11 33.99 5.04
N HIS A 52 -1.34 33.67 3.77
CA HIS A 52 -1.00 34.57 2.66
C HIS A 52 -1.82 35.86 2.69
N ASP A 53 -3.14 35.77 2.94
CA ASP A 53 -4.01 36.94 3.09
C ASP A 53 -3.57 37.82 4.28
N LEU A 54 -3.18 37.22 5.41
CA LEU A 54 -2.67 37.94 6.59
C LEU A 54 -1.34 38.63 6.30
N TYR A 55 -0.41 37.93 5.64
CA TYR A 55 0.87 38.48 5.22
C TYR A 55 0.67 39.70 4.30
N ASN A 56 -0.17 39.56 3.27
CA ASN A 56 -0.46 40.65 2.34
C ASN A 56 -1.15 41.83 3.04
N GLY A 57 -2.04 41.56 4.00
CA GLY A 57 -2.67 42.58 4.84
C GLY A 57 -1.65 43.34 5.69
N TYR A 58 -0.68 42.64 6.28
CA TYR A 58 0.41 43.23 7.05
C TYR A 58 1.32 44.10 6.19
N ILE A 59 1.73 43.61 5.01
CA ILE A 59 2.56 44.38 4.07
C ILE A 59 1.82 45.66 3.64
N THR A 60 0.55 45.54 3.24
CA THR A 60 -0.27 46.69 2.84
C THR A 60 -0.46 47.71 3.97
N LEU A 61 -0.61 47.24 5.21
CA LEU A 61 -0.72 48.13 6.38
C LEU A 61 0.62 48.83 6.67
N SER A 62 1.73 48.09 6.58
CA SER A 62 3.08 48.58 6.77
C SER A 62 3.43 49.65 5.73
N ASP A 63 3.12 49.40 4.46
CA ASP A 63 3.32 50.36 3.36
C ASP A 63 2.51 51.64 3.57
N ARG A 64 1.25 51.54 3.99
CA ARG A 64 0.43 52.71 4.32
C ARG A 64 0.99 53.47 5.52
N TYR A 65 1.50 52.79 6.54
CA TYR A 65 2.11 53.42 7.69
C TYR A 65 3.38 54.18 7.29
N ILE A 66 4.27 53.56 6.50
CA ILE A 66 5.49 54.18 5.97
C ILE A 66 5.14 55.38 5.09
N GLN A 67 4.16 55.25 4.19
CA GLN A 67 3.68 56.36 3.35
C GLN A 67 3.09 57.50 4.18
N THR A 68 2.36 57.19 5.26
CA THR A 68 1.79 58.21 6.17
C THR A 68 2.90 58.93 6.92
N LEU A 69 3.90 58.20 7.42
CA LEU A 69 5.07 58.78 8.07
C LEU A 69 5.86 59.70 7.11
N ALA A 70 6.01 59.28 5.85
CA ALA A 70 6.64 60.09 4.80
C ALA A 70 5.81 61.34 4.44
N LYS A 71 4.48 61.24 4.36
CA LYS A 71 3.58 62.38 4.14
C LYS A 71 3.63 63.40 5.28
N HIS A 72 3.71 62.94 6.54
CA HIS A 72 3.90 63.82 7.70
C HIS A 72 5.28 64.50 7.72
N LYS A 73 6.33 63.83 7.25
CA LYS A 73 7.68 64.41 7.12
C LYS A 73 7.78 65.43 5.97
N ASN A 74 7.05 65.20 4.89
CA ASN A 74 7.02 66.09 3.73
C ASN A 74 6.17 67.36 3.94
N HIS A 75 5.24 67.38 4.90
CA HIS A 75 4.52 68.61 5.26
C HIS A 75 5.38 69.63 6.05
N TYR A 76 6.49 69.21 6.66
CA TYR A 76 7.44 70.13 7.31
C TYR A 76 8.60 70.59 6.41
N HIS A 77 8.80 69.97 5.24
CA HIS A 77 9.92 70.31 4.33
C HIS A 77 9.52 70.65 2.89
N SER A 78 8.23 70.74 2.56
CA SER A 78 7.77 71.12 1.21
C SER A 78 7.87 72.63 0.92
N LYS A 79 9.06 73.22 1.06
CA LYS A 79 9.46 74.47 0.41
C LYS A 79 10.96 74.51 0.09
N HIS A 80 11.52 73.50 -0.58
CA HIS A 80 12.63 73.75 -1.50
C HIS A 80 12.95 72.54 -2.40
N SER A 81 13.30 72.85 -3.65
CA SER A 81 14.18 72.09 -4.55
C SER A 81 13.69 70.82 -5.26
N SER A 82 13.17 71.05 -6.47
CA SER A 82 13.81 70.73 -7.77
C SER A 82 14.42 69.34 -8.04
N GLN A 83 13.74 68.63 -8.96
CA GLN A 83 14.24 68.11 -10.26
C GLN A 83 15.31 67.00 -10.36
N VAL A 84 15.14 66.27 -11.48
CA VAL A 84 16.06 65.38 -12.25
C VAL A 84 15.74 63.88 -12.03
N SER A 85 14.98 63.23 -12.93
CA SER A 85 15.36 62.63 -14.25
C SER A 85 16.21 61.37 -14.05
N THR A 86 16.12 60.22 -14.70
CA THR A 86 15.32 59.58 -15.76
C THR A 86 16.00 58.21 -15.91
N LEU A 87 15.29 57.10 -16.01
CA LEU A 87 15.47 56.14 -17.11
C LEU A 87 14.49 54.98 -16.99
N ASP A 88 13.87 54.79 -18.14
CA ASP A 88 13.00 53.73 -18.64
C ASP A 88 13.76 52.39 -18.70
N ASP A 89 13.10 51.27 -18.43
CA ASP A 89 13.01 50.16 -19.39
C ASP A 89 11.98 49.13 -18.94
N GLY A 90 11.21 48.64 -19.90
CA GLY A 90 9.98 47.89 -19.72
C GLY A 90 10.12 46.37 -19.74
N GLY A 91 9.01 45.77 -19.30
CA GLY A 91 8.44 44.46 -19.62
C GLY A 91 9.29 43.29 -20.13
N GLY A 92 9.09 42.13 -19.50
CA GLY A 92 9.35 40.83 -20.12
C GLY A 92 8.89 39.67 -19.24
N PHE A 93 7.71 39.13 -19.52
CA PHE A 93 7.33 37.77 -19.12
C PHE A 93 8.13 36.77 -19.98
N SER A 94 8.68 35.72 -19.36
CA SER A 94 8.63 34.36 -19.91
C SER A 94 9.04 33.34 -18.85
N ASP A 95 8.20 32.32 -18.71
CA ASP A 95 8.48 31.03 -18.09
C ASP A 95 9.69 30.35 -18.75
N GLN A 96 10.51 29.63 -17.96
CA GLN A 96 10.99 28.29 -18.33
C GLN A 96 11.53 27.51 -17.11
N GLU A 97 11.29 26.20 -17.18
CA GLU A 97 11.38 25.11 -16.21
C GLU A 97 12.75 24.83 -15.55
N GLU A 98 12.64 24.19 -14.38
CA GLU A 98 13.49 23.15 -13.78
C GLU A 98 15.02 23.19 -14.01
N THR A 99 15.79 23.30 -12.92
CA THR A 99 16.58 22.19 -12.35
C THR A 99 17.48 22.67 -11.21
N SER A 100 17.54 21.84 -10.15
CA SER A 100 18.66 21.67 -9.23
C SER A 100 19.17 22.89 -8.42
N GLY A 101 18.68 22.96 -7.18
CA GLY A 101 19.51 22.99 -5.97
C GLY A 101 20.67 23.99 -5.89
N VAL A 102 20.45 25.10 -5.18
CA VAL A 102 21.27 25.57 -4.05
C VAL A 102 20.39 26.54 -3.26
N ILE A 103 20.10 26.21 -2.00
CA ILE A 103 19.44 27.12 -1.06
C ILE A 103 20.46 28.23 -0.75
N SER A 104 20.29 29.41 -1.35
CA SER A 104 20.97 30.61 -0.88
C SER A 104 20.27 31.06 0.41
N HIS A 105 20.84 30.66 1.54
CA HIS A 105 20.52 31.14 2.87
C HIS A 105 20.75 32.67 2.87
N HIS A 106 19.67 33.46 2.76
CA HIS A 106 19.70 34.89 3.09
C HIS A 106 19.58 35.01 4.60
N ASP A 107 20.69 34.77 5.32
CA ASP A 107 20.87 35.33 6.66
C ASP A 107 21.17 36.82 6.48
N SER A 108 20.14 37.64 6.62
CA SER A 108 20.33 39.08 6.79
C SER A 108 20.50 39.36 8.27
N ASP A 109 21.74 39.28 8.73
CA ASP A 109 22.19 39.88 9.98
C ASP A 109 22.06 41.41 9.87
N ILE A 110 20.90 41.95 10.27
CA ILE A 110 20.75 43.38 10.58
C ILE A 110 21.33 43.60 11.99
N GLU A 111 22.66 43.56 12.08
CA GLU A 111 23.36 44.18 13.19
C GLU A 111 23.37 45.70 12.93
N SER A 112 22.36 46.37 13.48
CA SER A 112 22.22 47.83 13.40
C SER A 112 23.38 48.48 14.16
N SER A 113 24.45 48.80 13.43
CA SER A 113 25.59 49.55 13.94
C SER A 113 25.16 50.99 14.25
N ILE A 114 24.83 51.27 15.51
CA ILE A 114 24.65 52.63 16.02
C ILE A 114 26.04 53.29 16.10
N SER A 115 26.33 54.23 15.20
CA SER A 115 27.55 55.02 15.28
C SER A 115 27.42 56.03 16.42
N TYR A 116 28.19 55.86 17.49
CA TYR A 116 28.41 56.92 18.47
C TYR A 116 29.37 57.94 17.88
N GLN A 117 28.83 58.88 17.11
CA GLN A 117 29.54 60.11 16.79
C GLN A 117 29.50 60.99 18.04
N GLN A 118 30.53 60.88 18.88
CA GLN A 118 30.77 61.79 20.00
C GLN A 118 30.89 63.22 19.46
N HIS A 119 29.82 64.00 19.58
CA HIS A 119 29.91 65.45 19.54
C HIS A 119 30.64 65.92 20.82
N PRO A 120 31.67 66.78 20.73
CA PRO A 120 32.20 67.44 21.91
C PRO A 120 31.13 68.43 22.42
N SER A 121 30.33 68.00 23.39
CA SER A 121 29.46 68.91 24.15
C SER A 121 30.35 69.79 25.02
N MET A 122 30.54 71.03 24.59
CA MET A 122 31.09 72.09 25.41
C MET A 122 30.21 72.28 26.65
N ILE A 123 30.69 71.81 27.82
CA ILE A 123 30.16 72.24 29.11
C ILE A 123 31.06 73.37 29.60
N MET A 124 30.57 74.59 29.39
CA MET A 124 31.07 75.82 29.95
C MET A 124 30.84 75.78 31.47
N MET A 125 31.90 75.69 32.28
CA MET A 125 31.80 75.97 33.71
C MET A 125 32.04 77.47 33.94
N PRO A 126 31.14 78.22 34.58
CA PRO A 126 31.46 79.55 35.07
C PRO A 126 32.30 79.40 36.35
N MET A 127 33.54 79.89 36.26
CA MET A 127 34.37 80.21 37.42
C MET A 127 33.70 81.33 38.23
N VAL A 128 32.96 80.97 39.29
CA VAL A 128 32.61 81.89 40.36
C VAL A 128 32.85 81.21 41.71
N MET A 129 33.59 81.94 42.54
CA MET A 129 34.16 81.58 43.82
C MET A 129 33.18 81.05 44.89
N ILE A 130 33.80 80.50 45.94
CA ILE A 130 33.51 80.67 47.39
C ILE A 130 33.35 79.32 48.10
N THR A 131 34.42 78.93 48.78
CA THR A 131 34.46 78.42 50.16
C THR A 131 33.10 78.19 50.85
N ARG A 132 32.50 77.03 50.56
CA ARG A 132 31.53 76.25 51.35
C ARG A 132 31.14 75.08 50.43
N ASN A 133 31.54 73.82 50.69
CA ASN A 133 30.89 72.58 50.18
C ASN A 133 31.75 71.30 50.17
N THR A 134 32.74 71.13 51.06
CA THR A 134 33.39 69.80 51.22
C THR A 134 32.40 68.70 51.64
N MET A 135 31.25 69.06 52.23
CA MET A 135 30.20 68.10 52.59
C MET A 135 29.31 67.67 51.40
N HIS A 136 28.98 68.56 50.46
CA HIS A 136 28.14 68.24 49.30
C HIS A 136 28.89 67.49 48.19
N ASP A 137 30.20 67.68 48.07
CA ASP A 137 31.06 66.92 47.14
C ASP A 137 31.13 65.43 47.53
N VAL A 138 31.21 65.17 48.84
CA VAL A 138 31.15 63.80 49.39
C VAL A 138 29.77 63.17 49.16
N GLU A 139 28.67 63.92 49.33
CA GLU A 139 27.31 63.43 49.04
C GLU A 139 27.13 63.06 47.56
N ALA A 140 27.70 63.85 46.63
CA ALA A 140 27.66 63.55 45.20
C ALA A 140 28.43 62.26 44.87
N ILE A 141 29.63 62.08 45.45
CA ILE A 141 30.42 60.85 45.29
C ILE A 141 29.68 59.64 45.86
N VAL A 142 29.03 59.78 47.02
CA VAL A 142 28.22 58.71 47.63
C VAL A 142 27.02 58.36 46.76
N ALA A 143 26.32 59.36 46.21
CA ALA A 143 25.21 59.13 45.30
C ALA A 143 25.65 58.39 44.02
N GLU A 144 26.77 58.80 43.42
CA GLU A 144 27.34 58.13 42.25
C GLU A 144 27.74 56.68 42.58
N LEU A 145 28.37 56.43 43.73
CA LEU A 145 28.72 55.09 44.17
C LEU A 145 27.47 54.21 44.36
N VAL A 146 26.42 54.74 44.98
CA VAL A 146 25.15 54.01 45.18
C VAL A 146 24.50 53.70 43.83
N ILE A 147 24.44 54.67 42.90
CA ILE A 147 23.94 54.46 41.55
C ILE A 147 24.74 53.37 40.84
N LYS A 148 26.07 53.45 40.88
CA LYS A 148 26.96 52.46 40.25
C LYS A 148 26.82 51.07 40.86
N ASN A 149 26.62 50.98 42.17
CA ASN A 149 26.42 49.69 42.84
C ASN A 149 25.08 49.03 42.43
N VAL A 150 24.00 49.82 42.32
CA VAL A 150 22.70 49.32 41.84
C VAL A 150 22.77 48.93 40.36
N GLU A 151 23.45 49.72 39.52
CA GLU A 151 23.69 49.37 38.11
C GLU A 151 24.47 48.06 37.99
N TYR A 152 25.49 47.86 38.83
CA TYR A 152 26.25 46.62 38.89
C TYR A 152 25.38 45.42 39.30
N ASP A 153 24.57 45.55 40.35
CA ASP A 153 23.65 44.49 40.80
C ASP A 153 22.63 44.12 39.71
N MET A 154 22.09 45.12 38.99
CA MET A 154 21.18 44.92 37.87
C MET A 154 21.85 44.17 36.72
N LEU A 155 23.07 44.58 36.34
CA LEU A 155 23.83 43.93 35.28
C LEU A 155 24.21 42.49 35.66
N MET A 156 24.62 42.26 36.91
CA MET A 156 24.92 40.91 37.42
C MET A 156 23.69 40.00 37.36
N HIS A 157 22.51 40.50 37.70
CA HIS A 157 21.26 39.75 37.56
C HIS A 157 20.95 39.42 36.09
N GLU A 158 21.09 40.40 35.18
CA GLU A 158 20.83 40.20 33.76
C GLU A 158 21.79 39.16 33.14
N VAL A 159 23.08 39.24 33.47
CA VAL A 159 24.08 38.23 33.07
C VAL A 159 23.69 36.85 33.61
N GLY A 160 23.29 36.74 34.88
CA GLY A 160 22.86 35.46 35.46
C GLY A 160 21.55 34.90 34.86
N VAL A 161 20.66 35.75 34.36
CA VAL A 161 19.49 35.31 33.58
C VAL A 161 19.92 34.80 32.20
N MET A 162 20.83 35.52 31.54
CA MET A 162 21.32 35.15 30.21
C MET A 162 22.12 33.84 30.24
N GLU A 163 22.96 33.63 31.26
CA GLU A 163 23.72 32.39 31.45
C GLU A 163 22.78 31.18 31.59
N ARG A 164 21.74 31.28 32.43
CA ARG A 164 20.74 30.22 32.56
C ARG A 164 20.05 29.88 31.25
N LYS A 165 19.63 30.90 30.49
CA LYS A 165 19.02 30.72 29.15
C LYS A 165 19.99 30.04 28.18
N CYS A 166 21.28 30.40 28.22
CA CYS A 166 22.31 29.78 27.39
C CYS A 166 22.50 28.30 27.75
N CYS A 167 22.58 27.97 29.04
CA CYS A 167 22.67 26.59 29.51
C CYS A 167 21.43 25.76 29.10
N GLU A 168 20.23 26.33 29.25
CA GLU A 168 18.99 25.67 28.82
C GLU A 168 18.95 25.44 27.30
N SER A 169 19.38 26.43 26.52
CA SER A 169 19.47 26.34 25.06
C SER A 169 20.50 25.28 24.63
N SER A 170 21.68 25.26 25.26
CA SER A 170 22.71 24.26 25.01
C SER A 170 22.21 22.85 25.32
N ARG A 171 21.58 22.65 26.48
CA ARG A 171 20.97 21.36 26.85
C ARG A 171 19.90 20.94 25.86
N LYS A 172 19.07 21.87 25.39
CA LYS A 172 18.04 21.60 24.37
C LYS A 172 18.67 21.16 23.05
N SER A 173 19.74 21.83 22.61
CA SER A 173 20.49 21.47 21.40
C SER A 173 21.10 20.08 21.52
N GLU A 174 21.70 19.74 22.66
CA GLU A 174 22.25 18.40 22.91
C GLU A 174 21.18 17.32 22.87
N LEU A 175 20.03 17.53 23.52
CA LEU A 175 18.91 16.58 23.46
C LEU A 175 18.36 16.40 22.05
N GLN A 176 18.30 17.49 21.26
CA GLN A 176 17.90 17.42 19.86
C GLN A 176 18.89 16.61 19.03
N LYS A 177 20.20 16.75 19.27
CA LYS A 177 21.23 15.93 18.62
C LYS A 177 21.08 14.45 18.97
N SER A 178 20.92 14.11 20.25
CA SER A 178 20.72 12.72 20.68
C SER A 178 19.44 12.11 20.09
N LEU A 179 18.35 12.88 19.97
CA LEU A 179 17.13 12.41 19.32
C LEU A 179 17.38 12.09 17.84
N VAL A 180 18.12 12.94 17.12
CA VAL A 180 18.48 12.69 15.72
C VAL A 180 19.32 11.42 15.60
N GLU A 181 20.33 11.22 16.46
CA GLU A 181 21.15 10.01 16.46
C GLU A 181 20.32 8.73 16.67
N VAL A 182 19.35 8.76 17.61
CA VAL A 182 18.44 7.62 17.83
C VAL A 182 17.59 7.36 16.59
N LEU A 183 16.96 8.38 16.01
CA LEU A 183 16.14 8.23 14.80
C LEU A 183 16.96 7.73 13.59
N GLU A 184 18.20 8.18 13.45
CA GLU A 184 19.11 7.68 12.41
C GLU A 184 19.48 6.21 12.64
N SER A 185 19.68 5.79 13.89
CA SER A 185 19.94 4.40 14.24
C SER A 185 18.71 3.50 13.96
N GLU A 186 17.50 3.94 14.30
CA GLU A 186 16.26 3.23 14.01
C GLU A 186 16.04 3.11 12.49
N ARG A 187 16.26 4.20 11.75
CA ARG A 187 16.22 4.17 10.28
C ARG A 187 17.19 3.13 9.71
N LEU A 188 18.40 3.04 10.24
CA LEU A 188 19.40 2.07 9.77
C LEU A 188 18.97 0.63 10.06
N VAL A 189 18.41 0.36 11.24
CA VAL A 189 17.86 -0.95 11.60
C VAL A 189 16.71 -1.33 10.65
N LEU A 190 15.76 -0.42 10.42
CA LEU A 190 14.64 -0.66 9.52
C LEU A 190 15.08 -0.88 8.07
N LEU A 191 16.09 -0.15 7.59
CA LEU A 191 16.67 -0.37 6.26
C LEU A 191 17.29 -1.76 6.14
N ASN A 192 18.00 -2.21 7.17
CA ASN A 192 18.60 -3.54 7.20
C ASN A 192 17.53 -4.65 7.24
N GLU A 193 16.49 -4.50 8.05
CA GLU A 193 15.36 -5.43 8.10
C GLU A 193 14.63 -5.50 6.76
N ASN A 194 14.38 -4.36 6.10
CA ASN A 194 13.79 -4.32 4.77
C ASN A 194 14.64 -5.03 3.72
N ALA A 195 15.97 -4.88 3.78
CA ALA A 195 16.88 -5.61 2.89
C ALA A 195 16.78 -7.12 3.14
N SER A 196 16.80 -7.55 4.40
CA SER A 196 16.65 -8.97 4.79
C SER A 196 15.32 -9.56 4.32
N LEU A 197 14.21 -8.85 4.52
CA LEU A 197 12.89 -9.25 4.06
C LEU A 197 12.84 -9.34 2.53
N SER A 198 13.45 -8.39 1.82
CA SER A 198 13.53 -8.42 0.35
C SER A 198 14.27 -9.65 -0.16
N TYR A 199 15.39 -10.02 0.46
CA TYR A 199 16.09 -11.26 0.13
C TYR A 199 15.20 -12.48 0.37
N ARG A 200 14.52 -12.56 1.52
CA ARG A 200 13.64 -13.68 1.83
C ARG A 200 12.45 -13.80 0.88
N VAL A 201 11.84 -12.67 0.50
CA VAL A 201 10.77 -12.62 -0.50
C VAL A 201 11.27 -13.12 -1.85
N ASN A 202 12.45 -12.67 -2.29
CA ASN A 202 13.03 -13.12 -3.55
C ASN A 202 13.32 -14.63 -3.55
N THR A 203 13.91 -15.18 -2.48
CA THR A 203 14.14 -16.62 -2.35
C THR A 203 12.83 -17.41 -2.41
N LEU A 204 11.80 -16.99 -1.66
CA LEU A 204 10.49 -17.65 -1.70
C LEU A 204 9.81 -17.55 -3.07
N MET A 205 10.02 -16.44 -3.78
CA MET A 205 9.50 -16.24 -5.13
C MET A 205 10.17 -17.18 -6.14
N GLU A 206 11.49 -17.36 -6.04
CA GLU A 206 12.26 -18.32 -6.85
C GLU A 206 11.78 -19.75 -6.61
N GLU A 207 11.69 -20.18 -5.34
CA GLU A 207 11.19 -21.51 -4.97
C GLU A 207 9.75 -21.75 -5.46
N ASN A 208 8.87 -20.75 -5.35
CA ASN A 208 7.50 -20.85 -5.84
C ASN A 208 7.44 -21.02 -7.36
N ASN A 209 8.29 -20.29 -8.09
CA ASN A 209 8.41 -20.43 -9.54
C ASN A 209 8.92 -21.83 -9.92
N GLU A 210 9.92 -22.36 -9.22
CA GLU A 210 10.39 -23.74 -9.41
C GLU A 210 9.26 -24.76 -9.18
N LEU A 211 8.55 -24.67 -8.06
CA LEU A 211 7.40 -25.53 -7.75
C LEU A 211 6.30 -25.43 -8.80
N MET A 212 6.05 -24.23 -9.35
CA MET A 212 5.09 -24.03 -10.43
C MET A 212 5.51 -24.80 -11.68
N THR A 213 6.78 -24.72 -12.07
CA THR A 213 7.29 -25.45 -13.25
C THR A 213 7.25 -26.97 -13.03
N GLU A 214 7.57 -27.44 -11.82
CA GLU A 214 7.49 -28.86 -11.47
C GLU A 214 6.04 -29.36 -11.49
N SER A 215 5.10 -28.60 -10.93
CA SER A 215 3.67 -28.91 -10.96
C SER A 215 3.13 -29.05 -12.38
N VAL A 216 3.51 -28.15 -13.28
CA VAL A 216 3.14 -28.23 -14.71
C VAL A 216 3.74 -29.47 -15.36
N PHE A 217 4.99 -29.82 -15.05
CA PHE A 217 5.63 -31.03 -15.55
C PHE A 217 4.92 -32.31 -15.08
N ILE A 218 4.64 -32.42 -13.78
CA ILE A 218 3.93 -33.56 -13.19
C ILE A 218 2.54 -33.69 -13.82
N LYS A 219 1.80 -32.58 -13.97
CA LYS A 219 0.48 -32.56 -14.61
C LYS A 219 0.56 -33.10 -16.05
N ARG A 220 1.58 -32.71 -16.82
CA ARG A 220 1.81 -33.23 -18.17
C ARG A 220 2.05 -34.74 -18.14
N LYS A 221 2.94 -35.23 -17.26
CA LYS A 221 3.25 -36.66 -17.13
C LYS A 221 2.07 -37.50 -16.66
N ALA A 222 1.28 -37.02 -15.72
CA ALA A 222 0.04 -37.65 -15.33
C ALA A 222 -0.95 -37.75 -16.51
N GLY A 223 -1.03 -36.69 -17.33
CA GLY A 223 -1.85 -36.70 -18.55
C GLY A 223 -1.37 -37.70 -19.60
N GLU A 224 -0.06 -37.82 -19.82
CA GLU A 224 0.54 -38.82 -20.71
C GLU A 224 0.24 -40.26 -20.22
N LEU A 225 0.40 -40.50 -18.92
CA LEU A 225 0.11 -41.80 -18.30
C LEU A 225 -1.37 -42.16 -18.44
N ALA A 226 -2.27 -41.20 -18.19
CA ALA A 226 -3.71 -41.42 -18.36
C ALA A 226 -4.07 -41.83 -19.79
N LYS A 227 -3.47 -41.18 -20.80
CA LYS A 227 -3.65 -41.56 -22.21
C LYS A 227 -3.14 -42.98 -22.49
N CYS A 228 -1.98 -43.36 -21.94
CA CYS A 228 -1.42 -44.71 -22.08
C CYS A 228 -2.37 -45.78 -21.50
N VAL A 229 -2.87 -45.57 -20.29
CA VAL A 229 -3.81 -46.48 -19.62
C VAL A 229 -5.11 -46.64 -20.42
N MET A 230 -5.65 -45.54 -20.96
CA MET A 230 -6.85 -45.59 -21.80
C MET A 230 -6.63 -46.40 -23.08
N LYS A 231 -5.46 -46.26 -23.72
CA LYS A 231 -5.09 -47.07 -24.88
C LYS A 231 -4.98 -48.55 -24.52
N MET A 232 -4.31 -48.89 -23.42
CA MET A 232 -4.19 -50.29 -22.97
C MET A 232 -5.55 -50.93 -22.69
N ARG A 233 -6.50 -50.18 -22.11
CA ARG A 233 -7.87 -50.67 -21.87
C ARG A 233 -8.58 -51.00 -23.18
N GLU A 234 -8.43 -50.15 -24.17
CA GLU A 234 -9.02 -50.37 -25.49
C GLU A 234 -8.38 -51.55 -26.21
N ASP A 235 -7.05 -51.65 -26.20
CA ASP A 235 -6.31 -52.78 -26.76
C ASP A 235 -6.73 -54.10 -26.10
N HIS A 236 -6.91 -54.12 -24.77
CA HIS A 236 -7.40 -55.29 -24.05
C HIS A 236 -8.84 -55.66 -24.46
N ARG A 237 -9.71 -54.67 -24.65
CA ARG A 237 -11.09 -54.90 -25.13
C ARG A 237 -11.10 -55.51 -26.53
N VAL A 238 -10.29 -54.97 -27.43
CA VAL A 238 -10.13 -55.49 -28.81
C VAL A 238 -9.61 -56.92 -28.77
N TYR A 239 -8.59 -57.20 -27.97
CA TYR A 239 -8.06 -58.55 -27.79
C TYR A 239 -9.13 -59.55 -27.30
N MET A 240 -9.94 -59.17 -26.30
CA MET A 240 -11.01 -60.03 -25.80
C MET A 240 -12.12 -60.30 -26.84
N LEU A 241 -12.45 -59.30 -27.65
CA LEU A 241 -13.40 -59.46 -28.76
C LEU A 241 -12.84 -60.37 -29.85
N HIS A 242 -11.56 -60.23 -30.19
CA HIS A 242 -10.89 -61.08 -31.16
C HIS A 242 -10.97 -62.55 -30.74
N LYS A 243 -10.61 -62.86 -29.49
CA LYS A 243 -10.74 -64.21 -28.93
C LYS A 243 -12.17 -64.76 -29.00
N LYS A 244 -13.17 -63.91 -28.74
CA LYS A 244 -14.57 -64.32 -28.81
C LYS A 244 -15.01 -64.64 -30.24
N ILE A 245 -14.50 -63.90 -31.22
CA ILE A 245 -14.75 -64.15 -32.65
C ILE A 245 -14.15 -65.49 -33.05
N GLU A 246 -12.92 -65.78 -32.65
CA GLU A 246 -12.27 -67.09 -32.91
C GLU A 246 -13.09 -68.25 -32.32
N ASP A 247 -13.51 -68.14 -31.06
CA ASP A 247 -14.35 -69.15 -30.40
C ASP A 247 -15.70 -69.37 -31.13
N LEU A 248 -16.31 -68.29 -31.63
CA LEU A 248 -17.57 -68.37 -32.39
C LEU A 248 -17.35 -68.96 -33.79
N GLN A 249 -16.26 -68.61 -34.46
CA GLN A 249 -15.90 -69.18 -35.76
C GLN A 249 -15.65 -70.70 -35.64
N ALA A 250 -14.96 -71.15 -34.60
CA ALA A 250 -14.78 -72.57 -34.32
C ALA A 250 -16.11 -73.31 -34.08
N GLN A 251 -17.04 -72.67 -33.36
CA GLN A 251 -18.39 -73.22 -33.15
C GLN A 251 -19.21 -73.29 -34.45
N ILE A 252 -19.17 -72.25 -35.28
CA ILE A 252 -19.84 -72.23 -36.59
C ILE A 252 -19.29 -73.36 -37.46
N TYR A 253 -17.97 -73.47 -37.57
CA TYR A 253 -17.33 -74.55 -38.33
C TYR A 253 -17.76 -75.95 -37.82
N GLY A 254 -17.79 -76.15 -36.50
CA GLY A 254 -18.27 -77.40 -35.90
C GLY A 254 -19.75 -77.68 -36.17
N LEU A 255 -20.60 -76.65 -36.23
CA LEU A 255 -22.02 -76.77 -36.59
C LEU A 255 -22.20 -77.07 -38.08
N GLU A 256 -21.48 -76.36 -38.95
CA GLU A 256 -21.48 -76.59 -40.40
C GLU A 256 -21.05 -78.02 -40.73
N LYS A 257 -20.00 -78.52 -40.08
CA LYS A 257 -19.54 -79.90 -40.22
C LYS A 257 -20.64 -80.90 -39.84
N ARG A 258 -21.26 -80.75 -38.67
CA ARG A 258 -22.35 -81.63 -38.22
C ARG A 258 -23.60 -81.55 -39.09
N ASN A 259 -23.96 -80.35 -39.56
CA ASN A 259 -25.08 -80.16 -40.49
C ASN A 259 -24.81 -80.88 -41.82
N LYS A 260 -23.59 -80.77 -42.36
CA LYS A 260 -23.18 -81.48 -43.57
C LYS A 260 -23.32 -82.99 -43.40
N GLU A 261 -22.78 -83.54 -42.31
CA GLU A 261 -22.92 -84.96 -41.97
C GLU A 261 -24.38 -85.40 -41.81
N TYR A 262 -25.26 -84.53 -41.30
CA TYR A 262 -26.69 -84.80 -41.18
C TYR A 262 -27.37 -84.88 -42.55
N TYR A 263 -27.11 -83.93 -43.44
CA TYR A 263 -27.65 -83.95 -44.80
C TYR A 263 -27.12 -85.15 -45.62
N ASP A 264 -25.84 -85.50 -45.48
CA ASP A 264 -25.27 -86.68 -46.14
C ASP A 264 -26.00 -87.97 -45.70
N LYS A 265 -26.37 -88.10 -44.42
CA LYS A 265 -27.14 -89.24 -43.91
C LYS A 265 -28.58 -89.28 -44.43
N LEU A 266 -29.22 -88.13 -44.60
CA LEU A 266 -30.56 -88.00 -45.18
C LEU A 266 -30.55 -88.47 -46.65
N LEU A 267 -29.60 -87.99 -47.45
CA LEU A 267 -29.44 -88.40 -48.84
C LEU A 267 -29.29 -89.93 -48.99
N ARG A 268 -28.48 -90.55 -48.12
CA ARG A 268 -28.28 -92.02 -48.11
C ARG A 268 -29.53 -92.81 -47.73
N ARG A 269 -30.50 -92.20 -47.03
CA ARG A 269 -31.75 -92.85 -46.61
C ARG A 269 -32.81 -92.81 -47.72
N ASP A 270 -32.89 -91.73 -48.49
CA ASP A 270 -33.81 -91.63 -49.63
C ASP A 270 -33.42 -92.57 -50.78
N ASP A 271 -32.12 -92.84 -50.97
CA ASP A 271 -31.64 -93.86 -51.92
C ASP A 271 -32.07 -95.30 -51.53
N SER A 272 -32.50 -95.53 -50.28
CA SER A 272 -32.91 -96.84 -49.76
C SER A 272 -34.43 -97.06 -49.71
N MET A 273 -35.25 -96.07 -50.09
CA MET A 273 -36.73 -96.13 -50.10
C MET A 273 -37.33 -96.34 -51.50
N GLY A 274 -36.52 -96.78 -52.47
CA GLY A 274 -37.02 -97.32 -53.74
C GLY A 274 -37.33 -98.82 -53.63
N SER A 275 -38.53 -99.18 -53.12
CA SER A 275 -39.30 -100.43 -53.39
C SER A 275 -39.78 -101.23 -52.16
N LYS A 276 -41.12 -101.19 -51.96
CA LYS A 276 -42.08 -102.26 -51.57
C LYS A 276 -42.94 -101.97 -50.33
N GLY A 277 -44.26 -102.05 -50.53
CA GLY A 277 -45.13 -102.88 -49.67
C GLY A 277 -46.20 -102.16 -48.84
N LYS A 278 -47.45 -102.61 -49.02
CA LYS A 278 -48.65 -102.29 -48.22
C LYS A 278 -48.55 -102.75 -46.76
N ASN A 279 -49.42 -102.12 -45.96
CA ASN A 279 -50.03 -102.50 -44.67
C ASN A 279 -49.26 -102.18 -43.37
N GLY A 280 -49.85 -101.24 -42.62
CA GLY A 280 -50.41 -101.52 -41.30
C GLY A 280 -49.50 -101.31 -40.09
N GLY A 281 -49.92 -100.42 -39.19
CA GLY A 281 -49.63 -100.54 -37.77
C GLY A 281 -48.56 -99.59 -37.21
N ASP A 282 -49.07 -98.57 -36.52
CA ASP A 282 -48.65 -98.13 -35.18
C ASP A 282 -47.25 -97.51 -34.96
N GLY A 283 -47.26 -96.31 -34.35
CA GLY A 283 -46.14 -95.64 -33.68
C GLY A 283 -44.88 -95.35 -34.52
N ILE A 284 -44.34 -94.14 -34.56
CA ILE A 284 -43.76 -93.43 -33.42
C ILE A 284 -43.55 -91.99 -33.91
N ALA A 285 -44.19 -91.02 -33.25
CA ALA A 285 -43.86 -89.62 -33.43
C ALA A 285 -42.43 -89.38 -32.94
N PHE A 286 -41.51 -89.04 -33.85
CA PHE A 286 -40.17 -88.60 -33.50
C PHE A 286 -40.23 -87.14 -33.04
N GLU A 287 -40.65 -86.93 -31.79
CA GLU A 287 -40.55 -85.64 -31.11
C GLU A 287 -39.06 -85.36 -30.85
N VAL A 288 -38.41 -84.65 -31.79
CA VAL A 288 -37.08 -84.06 -31.54
C VAL A 288 -37.28 -82.93 -30.55
N ARG A 289 -37.20 -83.27 -29.26
CA ARG A 289 -37.09 -82.29 -28.19
C ARG A 289 -35.71 -81.64 -28.29
N VAL A 290 -35.63 -80.52 -29.00
CA VAL A 290 -34.49 -79.60 -28.89
C VAL A 290 -34.53 -79.02 -27.47
N GLN A 291 -33.78 -79.63 -26.55
CA GLN A 291 -33.41 -78.95 -25.31
C GLN A 291 -32.46 -77.81 -25.69
N MET A 292 -33.02 -76.61 -25.85
CA MET A 292 -32.24 -75.40 -25.64
C MET A 292 -31.83 -75.40 -24.16
N GLU A 293 -30.64 -75.89 -23.89
CA GLU A 293 -30.00 -75.70 -22.60
C GLU A 293 -29.85 -74.19 -22.40
N LYS A 294 -30.64 -73.64 -21.47
CA LYS A 294 -30.62 -72.23 -21.12
C LYS A 294 -29.19 -71.88 -20.73
N PHE A 295 -28.47 -71.20 -21.62
CA PHE A 295 -27.23 -70.53 -21.26
C PHE A 295 -27.53 -69.70 -20.01
N ARG A 296 -26.95 -70.09 -18.88
CA ARG A 296 -27.00 -69.32 -17.66
C ARG A 296 -26.49 -67.93 -18.03
N ARG A 297 -27.37 -66.92 -17.93
CA ARG A 297 -26.96 -65.52 -17.92
C ARG A 297 -25.89 -65.39 -16.85
N PHE A 298 -24.65 -65.23 -17.27
CA PHE A 298 -23.55 -64.88 -16.39
C PHE A 298 -23.83 -63.44 -15.93
N LYS A 299 -24.59 -63.32 -14.85
CA LYS A 299 -24.83 -62.07 -14.16
C LYS A 299 -23.49 -61.68 -13.55
N TRP A 300 -22.82 -60.68 -14.13
CA TRP A 300 -21.73 -60.00 -13.44
C TRP A 300 -22.32 -59.49 -12.12
N LYS A 301 -21.94 -60.15 -11.03
CA LYS A 301 -22.23 -59.71 -9.69
C LYS A 301 -21.16 -58.68 -9.38
N ASP A 302 -21.50 -57.41 -9.49
CA ASP A 302 -20.76 -56.34 -8.82
C ASP A 302 -20.69 -56.73 -7.34
N SER A 303 -19.51 -57.20 -6.93
CA SER A 303 -19.22 -57.45 -5.53
C SER A 303 -18.96 -56.11 -4.84
N ILE A 304 -20.04 -55.38 -4.58
CA ILE A 304 -20.12 -54.45 -3.45
C ILE A 304 -21.11 -55.06 -2.46
N SER A 305 -20.62 -56.06 -1.73
CA SER A 305 -21.27 -56.56 -0.53
C SER A 305 -21.07 -55.53 0.58
N ARG A 306 -22.08 -54.69 0.83
CA ARG A 306 -22.26 -54.06 2.13
C ARG A 306 -22.54 -55.17 3.15
N LYS A 307 -21.57 -55.44 4.01
CA LYS A 307 -21.79 -56.15 5.26
C LYS A 307 -21.08 -55.36 6.35
N ASP A 308 -21.87 -54.87 7.30
CA ASP A 308 -21.41 -54.32 8.56
C ASP A 308 -20.46 -55.31 9.24
N SER A 309 -19.26 -54.84 9.54
CA SER A 309 -18.48 -55.30 10.69
C SER A 309 -17.42 -54.25 11.00
N ASP A 310 -17.56 -53.62 12.16
CA ASP A 310 -16.60 -52.74 12.83
C ASP A 310 -15.15 -53.24 12.72
N VAL A 311 -14.31 -52.56 11.93
CA VAL A 311 -12.86 -52.48 12.16
C VAL A 311 -12.30 -51.14 11.63
N LYS A 312 -11.98 -50.25 12.58
CA LYS A 312 -10.91 -49.22 12.60
C LYS A 312 -10.63 -48.41 11.32
N LYS A 313 -11.03 -47.13 11.40
CA LYS A 313 -10.79 -45.99 10.49
C LYS A 313 -9.33 -45.87 10.04
N ALA A 314 -9.08 -46.01 8.74
CA ALA A 314 -7.92 -45.42 8.06
C ALA A 314 -8.27 -43.98 7.62
N PRO A 315 -7.36 -43.00 7.72
CA PRO A 315 -7.68 -41.60 7.53
C PRO A 315 -7.88 -41.26 6.05
N SER A 316 -9.04 -40.71 5.74
CA SER A 316 -9.48 -40.34 4.41
C SER A 316 -8.75 -39.09 3.89
N LEU A 317 -7.59 -39.28 3.26
CA LEU A 317 -6.90 -38.25 2.47
C LEU A 317 -7.81 -37.64 1.40
N TRP A 318 -8.71 -38.43 0.83
CA TRP A 318 -9.68 -38.02 -0.18
C TRP A 318 -10.77 -37.06 0.31
N LYS A 319 -11.07 -37.05 1.62
CA LYS A 319 -12.05 -36.12 2.20
C LYS A 319 -11.47 -34.72 2.43
N LYS A 320 -10.13 -34.60 2.58
CA LYS A 320 -9.45 -33.30 2.69
C LYS A 320 -9.34 -32.60 1.33
N LEU A 321 -9.17 -33.35 0.25
CA LEU A 321 -9.03 -32.78 -1.10
C LEU A 321 -10.35 -32.24 -1.66
N LYS A 322 -11.49 -32.80 -1.23
CA LYS A 322 -12.82 -32.36 -1.66
C LYS A 322 -13.36 -31.13 -0.89
N ASN A 323 -12.67 -30.72 0.18
CA ASN A 323 -13.01 -29.54 0.98
C ASN A 323 -12.17 -28.31 0.58
N MET A 324 -11.39 -28.38 -0.50
CA MET A 324 -10.61 -27.27 -1.05
C MET A 324 -11.34 -26.56 -2.21
N ASP A 325 -12.65 -26.40 -2.11
CA ASP A 325 -13.36 -25.35 -2.86
C ASP A 325 -13.31 -24.06 -2.03
N LEU A 326 -12.14 -23.41 -1.96
CA LEU A 326 -12.04 -22.04 -1.45
C LEU A 326 -10.75 -21.32 -1.86
N LEU A 327 -10.40 -21.33 -3.14
CA LEU A 327 -9.48 -20.33 -3.72
C LEU A 327 -9.89 -19.99 -5.16
N LEU A 328 -11.12 -19.52 -5.33
CA LEU A 328 -11.42 -18.54 -6.37
C LEU A 328 -11.27 -17.15 -5.72
N CYS A 329 -10.04 -16.63 -5.65
CA CYS A 329 -9.88 -15.18 -5.57
C CYS A 329 -10.30 -14.62 -6.93
N GLY A 330 -11.34 -13.79 -6.91
CA GLY A 330 -12.01 -13.28 -8.08
C GLY A 330 -11.08 -12.44 -8.96
N MET A 331 -11.05 -12.79 -10.23
CA MET A 331 -10.93 -11.80 -11.29
C MET A 331 -12.31 -11.20 -11.51
N GLY A 332 -12.47 -9.92 -11.20
CA GLY A 332 -13.61 -9.10 -11.57
C GLY A 332 -13.33 -7.63 -11.29
N PRO A 333 -13.71 -6.69 -12.19
CA PRO A 333 -13.01 -5.44 -12.44
C PRO A 333 -13.75 -4.21 -11.88
N THR A 334 -13.12 -3.04 -12.05
CA THR A 334 -13.66 -1.66 -11.93
C THR A 334 -13.85 -1.07 -10.52
N CYS A 335 -13.03 -0.07 -10.21
CA CYS A 335 -13.47 1.16 -9.56
C CYS A 335 -12.63 2.32 -10.13
N THR A 336 -13.29 3.13 -10.96
CA THR A 336 -13.04 4.56 -11.11
C THR A 336 -13.46 5.30 -9.86
#